data_AF-A0A0M5L0A3-F1
#
_entry.id   AF-A0A0M5L0A3-F1
#
_cell.length_a   1.000
_cell.length_b   1.000
_cell.length_c   1.000
_cell.angle_alpha   90.00
_cell.angle_beta   90.00
_cell.angle_gamma   90.00
#
_symmetry.space_group_name_H-M   'P 1'
#
loop_
_entity.id
_entity.type
_entity.pdbx_description
1 polymer ?
#
loop_
_entity_poly.entity_id
_entity_poly.type
_entity_poly.pdbx_seq_one_letter_code
_entity_poly.pdbx_strand_id
1 'polypeptide(L)' 'MDNVKKENGTCGCGRSPTGDCIGWHMLTEEEYAAKTDADKAAMFEKSEN' A
#
# COMPACT_ATOMS: atom_id res chain seq x y z
N MET A 1 -7.14 -12.07 -9.38
CA MET A 1 -7.13 -10.64 -9.77
C MET A 1 -5.69 -10.14 -9.61
N ASP A 2 -4.84 -10.31 -10.62
CA ASP A 2 -3.37 -10.30 -10.41
C ASP A 2 -2.63 -9.26 -11.27
N ASN A 3 -3.35 -8.31 -11.88
CA ASN A 3 -2.77 -7.38 -12.86
C ASN A 3 -2.53 -5.96 -12.33
N VAL A 4 -2.41 -5.77 -11.02
CA VAL A 4 -2.23 -4.44 -10.40
C VAL A 4 -0.77 -4.09 -10.12
N LYS A 5 0.13 -5.08 -10.06
CA LYS A 5 1.57 -4.86 -9.88
C LYS A 5 2.23 -4.59 -11.23
N LYS A 6 2.89 -3.44 -11.34
CA LYS A 6 3.63 -3.03 -12.54
C LYS A 6 5.09 -3.46 -12.44
N GLU A 7 5.77 -3.52 -13.59
CA GLU A 7 7.19 -3.86 -13.71
C GLU A 7 8.13 -2.91 -12.95
N ASN A 8 7.70 -1.66 -12.77
CA ASN A 8 8.43 -0.63 -12.03
C ASN A 8 8.28 -0.74 -10.50
N GLY A 9 7.72 -1.84 -9.99
CA GLY A 9 7.52 -2.04 -8.55
C GLY A 9 6.34 -1.27 -7.96
N THR A 10 5.60 -0.48 -8.74
CA THR A 10 4.40 0.24 -8.26
C THR A 10 3.14 -0.62 -8.39
N CYS A 11 2.11 -0.31 -7.59
CA CYS A 11 0.82 -0.97 -7.68
C CYS A 11 -0.30 0.03 -7.95
N GLY A 12 -1.07 -0.18 -9.01
CA GLY A 12 -2.21 0.67 -9.37
C GLY A 12 -3.47 0.47 -8.52
N CYS A 13 -3.40 -0.32 -7.43
CA CYS A 13 -4.56 -0.62 -6.59
C CYS A 13 -5.01 0.55 -5.69
N GLY A 14 -4.20 1.60 -5.55
CA GLY A 14 -4.50 2.77 -4.70
C GLY A 14 -4.51 2.50 -3.19
N ARG A 15 -4.19 1.27 -2.77
CA ARG A 15 -4.13 0.89 -1.34
C ARG A 15 -2.78 1.20 -0.70
N SER A 16 -1.74 1.46 -1.51
CA SER A 16 -0.43 1.81 -0.96
C SER A 16 -0.38 3.31 -0.66
N PRO A 17 -0.09 3.72 0.59
CA PRO A 17 0.12 5.11 0.91
C PRO A 17 1.33 5.68 0.15
N THR A 18 2.41 4.92 0.01
CA THR A 18 3.66 5.43 -0.60
C THR A 18 3.66 5.45 -2.13
N GLY A 19 2.63 4.91 -2.79
CA GLY A 19 2.60 4.72 -4.26
C GLY A 19 3.31 3.46 -4.76
N ASP A 20 4.20 2.88 -3.96
CA ASP A 20 4.91 1.63 -4.28
C ASP A 20 4.12 0.37 -3.91
N CYS A 21 4.35 -0.74 -4.61
CA CYS A 21 3.72 -2.01 -4.29
C CYS A 21 4.31 -2.64 -3.02
N ILE A 22 3.70 -2.35 -1.87
CA ILE A 22 4.07 -2.93 -0.56
C ILE A 22 3.32 -4.23 -0.22
N GLY A 23 2.72 -4.89 -1.20
CA GLY A 23 1.96 -6.14 -1.02
C GLY A 23 0.55 -5.94 -0.46
N TRP A 24 0.13 -4.70 -0.21
CA TRP A 24 -1.22 -4.41 0.32
C TRP A 24 -2.36 -4.68 -0.68
N HIS A 25 -2.03 -4.90 -1.95
CA HIS A 25 -3.00 -5.30 -2.96
C HIS A 25 -3.56 -6.72 -2.73
N MET A 26 -2.84 -7.55 -1.96
CA MET A 26 -3.29 -8.90 -1.61
C MET A 26 -4.14 -8.92 -0.33
N LEU A 27 -4.18 -7.81 0.41
CA LEU A 27 -4.96 -7.74 1.64
C LEU A 27 -6.45 -7.75 1.31
N THR A 28 -7.23 -8.45 2.13
CA THR A 28 -8.68 -8.29 2.11
C THR A 28 -9.09 -6.92 2.65
N GLU A 29 -10.35 -6.54 2.46
CA GLU A 29 -10.88 -5.31 3.05
C GLU A 29 -10.75 -5.32 4.58
N GLU A 30 -10.94 -6.47 5.22
CA GLU A 30 -10.78 -6.64 6.66
C GLU A 30 -9.32 -6.45 7.11
N GLU A 31 -8.36 -7.06 6.40
CA GLU A 31 -6.94 -6.90 6.71
C GLU A 31 -6.44 -5.46 6.46
N TYR A 32 -6.98 -4.81 5.42
CA TYR A 32 -6.68 -3.41 5.14
C TYR A 32 -7.33 -2.47 6.17
N ALA A 33 -8.56 -2.75 6.61
CA ALA A 33 -9.26 -1.99 7.65
C ALA A 33 -8.64 -2.19 9.05
N ALA A 34 -8.09 -3.38 9.31
CA ALA A 34 -7.35 -3.68 10.54
C ALA A 34 -6.05 -2.87 10.66
N LYS A 35 -5.47 -2.43 9.53
CA LYS A 35 -4.32 -1.50 9.55
C LYS A 35 -4.79 -0.12 9.96
N THR A 36 -4.23 0.37 11.06
CA THR A 36 -4.61 1.67 11.61
C THR A 36 -4.29 2.79 10.63
N ASP A 37 -4.94 3.94 10.80
CA ASP A 37 -4.54 5.14 10.06
C ASP A 37 -3.09 5.55 10.36
N ALA A 38 -2.64 5.31 11.60
CA ALA A 38 -1.26 5.50 12.02
C ALA A 38 -0.27 4.61 11.24
N ASP A 39 -0.59 3.35 10.96
CA ASP A 39 0.25 2.49 10.10
C ASP A 39 0.37 3.05 8.67
N LYS A 40 -0.71 3.61 8.14
CA LYS A 40 -0.74 4.24 6.81
C LYS A 40 0.07 5.53 6.80
N ALA A 41 -0.11 6.37 7.81
CA ALA A 41 0.57 7.65 7.97
C ALA A 41 2.08 7.48 8.24
N ALA A 42 2.46 6.54 9.12
CA ALA A 42 3.85 6.25 9.45
C ALA A 42 4.66 5.73 8.25
N MET A 43 3.99 5.13 7.25
CA MET A 43 4.62 4.75 5.99
C MET A 43 4.88 5.95 5.07
N PHE A 44 4.03 6.98 5.13
CA PHE A 44 4.19 8.22 4.36
C PHE A 44 5.27 9.13 4.97
N GLU A 45 5.36 9.18 6.30
CA GLU A 45 6.22 10.11 7.03
C GLU A 45 7.73 9.81 6.90
N LYS A 46 8.10 8.63 6.41
CA LYS A 46 9.52 8.28 6.16
C LYS A 46 10.07 8.79 4.83
N SER A 47 9.30 9.55 4.04
CA SER A 47 9.76 10.11 2.76
C SER A 47 10.53 11.42 2.88
N GLU A 48 10.63 12.04 4.07
CA GLU A 48 11.42 13.25 4.29
C GLU A 48 12.41 13.07 5.45
N ASN A 49 13.59 12.54 5.13
CA ASN A 49 14.85 12.96 5.75
C ASN A 49 16.02 12.76 4.79
#